data_AF-A0A931ULE4-F1
#
_entry.id   AF-A0A931ULE4-F1
#
_cell.length_a   1.000
_cell.length_b   1.000
_cell.length_c   1.000
_cell.angle_alpha   90.00
_cell.angle_beta   90.00
_cell.angle_gamma   90.00
#
_symmetry.space_group_name_H-M   'P 1'
#
loop_
_entity.id
_entity.type
_entity.pdbx_description
1 polymer ?
#
loop_
_entity_poly.entity_id
_entity_poly.type
_entity_poly.pdbx_seq_one_letter_code
_entity_poly.pdbx_strand_id
1 'polypeptide(L)'
;MVARIVEARRAGRPVVMGIGGHVIKVGLSPLLVDLMERGVLTALAMNGSGIIHDFELALVGHTSEEVEEVLGEGAFGMAEETGRILHEAIAAGARDGLGLGEAVGRRLAAMDLPHAEMSLLLAGHRLGVPVTVHVALGADIIHMHPAVDGAAVGAASHRDFLRFAGVIAALEGGVYLNVGSAVIMPEVFVKALSLVRNLGHEVRRFTTVNLDFIQHYRPRVNVVQRPTQQGGEGYALTGHHEIMLPLLCAAVLEALP
;
A
#
# COMPACT_ATOMS: atom_id res chain seq x y z
N MET A 1 18.21 5.11 -8.98
CA MET A 1 16.83 5.14 -8.45
C MET A 1 16.10 6.45 -8.73
N VAL A 2 16.45 7.59 -8.12
CA VAL A 2 15.72 8.88 -8.30
C VAL A 2 15.53 9.22 -9.79
N ALA A 3 16.61 9.19 -10.57
CA ALA A 3 16.55 9.41 -12.02
C ALA A 3 15.53 8.50 -12.74
N ARG A 4 15.41 7.22 -12.33
CA ARG A 4 14.46 6.27 -12.93
C ARG A 4 13.01 6.64 -12.61
N ILE A 5 12.73 7.14 -11.42
CA ILE A 5 11.39 7.64 -11.04
C ILE A 5 11.05 8.87 -11.89
N VAL A 6 11.99 9.82 -11.99
CA VAL A 6 11.83 11.04 -12.79
C VAL A 6 11.61 10.71 -14.27
N GLU A 7 12.43 9.83 -14.84
CA GLU A 7 12.32 9.34 -16.23
C GLU A 7 10.97 8.67 -16.48
N ALA A 8 10.53 7.78 -15.57
CA ALA A 8 9.24 7.12 -15.69
C ALA A 8 8.09 8.13 -15.70
N ARG A 9 8.08 9.10 -14.78
CA ARG A 9 7.03 10.12 -14.72
C ARG A 9 7.03 11.05 -15.93
N ARG A 10 8.20 11.51 -16.39
CA ARG A 10 8.33 12.30 -17.63
C ARG A 10 7.83 11.55 -18.85
N ALA A 11 7.97 10.21 -18.88
CA ALA A 11 7.45 9.35 -19.93
C ALA A 11 5.99 8.91 -19.72
N GLY A 12 5.28 9.46 -18.72
CA GLY A 12 3.90 9.08 -18.39
C GLY A 12 3.73 7.67 -17.85
N ARG A 13 4.83 7.01 -17.44
CA ARG A 13 4.85 5.64 -16.94
C ARG A 13 4.51 5.58 -15.44
N PRO A 14 3.90 4.48 -14.97
CA PRO A 14 3.46 4.40 -13.59
C PRO A 14 4.63 4.34 -12.62
N VAL A 15 4.44 4.97 -11.47
CA VAL A 15 5.24 4.78 -10.26
C VAL A 15 4.30 4.25 -9.20
N VAL A 16 4.55 3.01 -8.79
CA VAL A 16 3.69 2.22 -7.91
C VAL A 16 4.44 1.97 -6.62
N MET A 17 3.79 2.18 -5.48
CA MET A 17 4.38 1.88 -4.18
C MET A 17 3.56 0.82 -3.43
N GLY A 18 4.22 -0.25 -3.04
CA GLY A 18 3.73 -1.23 -2.06
C GLY A 18 4.27 -0.89 -0.68
N ILE A 19 3.41 -0.68 0.31
CA ILE A 19 3.81 -0.31 1.68
C ILE A 19 3.36 -1.33 2.73
N GLY A 20 4.13 -1.46 3.82
CA GLY A 20 3.65 -2.02 5.06
C GLY A 20 3.12 -0.95 6.01
N GLY A 21 2.31 -1.35 7.00
CA GLY A 21 1.71 -0.42 7.97
C GLY A 21 2.71 0.42 8.80
N HIS A 22 3.99 0.03 8.87
CA HIS A 22 5.00 0.82 9.58
C HIS A 22 5.18 2.22 8.96
N VAL A 23 5.13 2.34 7.63
CA VAL A 23 5.26 3.63 6.91
C VAL A 23 4.20 4.64 7.39
N ILE A 24 2.98 4.15 7.63
CA ILE A 24 1.87 4.95 8.14
C ILE A 24 2.08 5.24 9.63
N LYS A 25 2.45 4.22 10.42
CA LYS A 25 2.69 4.33 11.87
C LYS A 25 3.69 5.43 12.23
N VAL A 26 4.74 5.61 11.43
CA VAL A 26 5.78 6.64 11.67
C VAL A 26 5.46 7.99 11.03
N GLY A 27 4.21 8.23 10.62
CA GLY A 27 3.73 9.54 10.19
C GLY A 27 4.21 9.95 8.79
N LEU A 28 4.57 9.01 7.92
CA LEU A 28 5.04 9.33 6.56
C LEU A 28 3.93 9.45 5.53
N SER A 29 2.66 9.23 5.91
CA SER A 29 1.51 9.36 5.01
C SER A 29 1.43 10.72 4.30
N PRO A 30 1.63 11.89 4.96
CA PRO A 30 1.55 13.19 4.28
C PRO A 30 2.54 13.35 3.12
N LEU A 31 3.71 12.71 3.19
CA LEU A 31 4.68 12.71 2.09
C LEU A 31 4.16 11.93 0.89
N LEU A 32 3.52 10.79 1.13
CA LEU A 32 2.91 10.00 0.06
C LEU A 32 1.69 10.71 -0.54
N VAL A 33 0.89 11.41 0.27
CA VAL A 33 -0.20 12.27 -0.21
C VAL A 33 0.34 13.37 -1.12
N ASP A 34 1.40 14.10 -0.74
CA ASP A 34 2.01 15.13 -1.60
C ASP A 34 2.52 14.53 -2.93
N LEU A 35 3.13 13.33 -2.90
CA LEU A 35 3.51 12.63 -4.13
C LEU A 35 2.30 12.25 -5.00
N MET A 36 1.16 11.87 -4.40
CA MET A 36 -0.07 11.56 -5.14
C MET A 36 -0.66 12.84 -5.76
N GLU A 37 -0.72 13.93 -5.01
CA GLU A 37 -1.25 15.23 -5.47
C GLU A 37 -0.44 15.80 -6.63
N ARG A 38 0.89 15.62 -6.61
CA ARG A 38 1.80 16.02 -7.69
C ARG A 38 1.82 15.03 -8.86
N GLY A 39 1.04 13.95 -8.79
CA GLY A 39 1.01 12.91 -9.82
C GLY A 39 2.33 12.15 -9.97
N VAL A 40 3.19 12.17 -8.95
CA VAL A 40 4.42 11.37 -8.90
C VAL A 40 4.08 9.94 -8.52
N LEU A 41 3.30 9.72 -7.45
CA LEU A 41 2.82 8.41 -7.06
C LEU A 41 1.48 8.12 -7.76
N THR A 42 1.47 7.16 -8.67
CA THR A 42 0.30 6.90 -9.54
C THR A 42 -0.56 5.72 -9.08
N ALA A 43 -0.07 4.93 -8.13
CA ALA A 43 -0.83 3.88 -7.47
C ALA A 43 -0.14 3.48 -6.15
N LEU A 44 -0.94 3.12 -5.15
CA LEU A 44 -0.49 2.63 -3.86
C LEU A 44 -1.12 1.27 -3.59
N ALA A 45 -0.36 0.37 -2.97
CA ALA A 45 -0.87 -0.88 -2.44
C ALA A 45 -0.33 -1.08 -1.03
N MET A 46 -1.15 -1.58 -0.11
CA MET A 46 -0.74 -1.77 1.28
C MET A 46 -1.16 -3.14 1.82
N ASN A 47 -0.45 -3.63 2.84
CA ASN A 47 -0.90 -4.79 3.59
C ASN A 47 -2.08 -4.44 4.53
N GLY A 48 -2.66 -5.44 5.17
CA GLY A 48 -3.82 -5.24 6.03
C GLY A 48 -3.56 -4.40 7.28
N SER A 49 -2.34 -4.33 7.82
CA SER A 49 -2.05 -3.35 8.90
C SER A 49 -2.10 -1.89 8.41
N GLY A 50 -1.81 -1.64 7.12
CA GLY A 50 -1.86 -0.31 6.54
C GLY A 50 -3.26 0.31 6.59
N ILE A 51 -4.31 -0.44 6.21
CA ILE A 51 -5.69 0.07 6.23
C ILE A 51 -6.16 0.43 7.65
N ILE A 52 -5.67 -0.30 8.66
CA ILE A 52 -6.03 -0.06 10.06
C ILE A 52 -5.37 1.21 10.56
N HIS A 53 -4.05 1.35 10.39
CA HIS A 53 -3.32 2.55 10.78
C HIS A 53 -3.82 3.80 10.05
N ASP A 54 -4.12 3.69 8.75
CA ASP A 54 -4.63 4.81 7.96
C ASP A 54 -5.97 5.31 8.52
N PHE A 55 -6.87 4.38 8.83
CA PHE A 55 -8.18 4.67 9.40
C PHE A 55 -8.06 5.30 10.79
N GLU A 56 -7.24 4.74 11.68
CA GLU A 56 -7.03 5.26 13.03
C GLU A 56 -6.42 6.66 13.01
N LEU A 57 -5.40 6.90 12.19
CA LEU A 57 -4.81 8.23 12.05
C LEU A 57 -5.84 9.24 11.59
N ALA A 58 -6.67 8.90 10.59
CA ALA A 58 -7.71 9.80 10.08
C ALA A 58 -8.75 10.17 11.14
N LEU A 59 -9.11 9.21 12.00
CA LEU A 59 -10.18 9.33 12.98
C LEU A 59 -9.72 9.99 14.29
N VAL A 60 -8.56 9.58 14.83
CA VAL A 60 -8.11 9.95 16.18
C VAL A 60 -6.70 10.54 16.24
N GLY A 61 -5.95 10.56 15.13
CA GLY A 61 -4.66 11.23 15.03
C GLY A 61 -3.45 10.41 15.51
N HIS A 62 -3.67 9.19 16.04
CA HIS A 62 -2.62 8.26 16.44
C HIS A 62 -3.04 6.81 16.18
N THR A 63 -2.08 5.88 16.09
CA THR A 63 -2.36 4.44 15.98
C THR A 63 -2.58 3.82 17.36
N SER A 64 -3.38 2.75 17.47
CA SER A 64 -3.70 2.10 18.74
C SER A 64 -2.68 1.04 19.23
N GLU A 65 -1.51 0.93 18.59
CA GLU A 65 -0.54 -0.14 18.85
C GLU A 65 0.58 0.21 19.87
N GLU A 66 0.31 0.07 21.16
CA GLU A 66 1.30 -0.21 22.22
C GLU A 66 1.38 -1.75 22.44
N VAL A 67 2.02 -2.46 21.50
CA VAL A 67 1.98 -3.95 21.40
C VAL A 67 2.44 -4.65 22.68
N GLU A 68 3.46 -4.12 23.37
CA GLU A 68 4.07 -4.78 24.53
C GLU A 68 3.19 -4.69 25.80
N GLU A 69 2.36 -3.66 25.94
CA GLU A 69 1.56 -3.42 27.14
C GLU A 69 0.23 -4.19 27.15
N VAL A 70 -0.40 -4.42 25.98
CA VAL A 70 -1.75 -5.03 25.87
C VAL A 70 -1.77 -6.50 25.44
N LEU A 71 -0.63 -7.09 25.05
CA LEU A 71 -0.58 -8.50 24.60
C LEU A 71 -0.93 -9.48 25.74
N GLY A 72 -0.52 -9.16 26.98
CA GLY A 72 -0.74 -10.01 28.16
C GLY A 72 -2.21 -10.13 28.57
N GLU A 73 -3.03 -9.13 28.23
CA GLU A 73 -4.45 -9.05 28.57
C GLU A 73 -5.36 -9.56 27.44
N GLY A 74 -4.80 -9.91 26.28
CA GLY A 74 -5.58 -10.31 25.09
C GLY A 74 -6.36 -9.17 24.43
N ALA A 75 -6.04 -7.91 24.78
CA ALA A 75 -6.72 -6.71 24.28
C ALA A 75 -6.08 -6.15 22.98
N PHE A 76 -4.97 -6.72 22.53
CA PHE A 76 -4.28 -6.25 21.32
C PHE A 76 -5.20 -6.29 20.09
N GLY A 77 -5.45 -5.11 19.51
CA GLY A 77 -6.26 -4.95 18.31
C GLY A 77 -7.78 -5.07 18.51
N MET A 78 -8.27 -4.90 19.75
CA MET A 78 -9.69 -5.07 20.11
C MET A 78 -10.48 -3.74 20.17
N ALA A 79 -10.05 -2.70 19.44
CA ALA A 79 -10.78 -1.44 19.36
C ALA A 79 -12.15 -1.66 18.67
N GLU A 80 -13.24 -1.61 19.45
CA GLU A 80 -14.61 -1.87 18.97
C GLU A 80 -15.01 -0.94 17.84
N GLU A 81 -14.77 0.37 18.00
CA GLU A 81 -15.23 1.38 17.05
C GLU A 81 -14.52 1.25 15.69
N THR A 82 -13.18 1.15 15.70
CA THR A 82 -12.36 0.93 14.50
C THR A 82 -12.76 -0.36 13.79
N GLY A 83 -12.85 -1.47 14.53
CA GLY A 83 -13.22 -2.77 13.98
C GLY A 83 -14.61 -2.76 13.35
N ARG A 84 -15.61 -2.22 14.06
CA ARG A 84 -16.98 -2.14 13.58
C ARG A 84 -17.11 -1.28 12.31
N ILE A 85 -16.55 -0.06 12.30
CA ILE A 85 -16.69 0.84 11.15
C ILE A 85 -15.98 0.29 9.91
N LEU A 86 -14.79 -0.29 10.08
CA LEU A 86 -14.07 -0.93 8.98
C LEU A 86 -14.88 -2.10 8.40
N HIS A 87 -15.43 -2.99 9.24
CA HIS A 87 -16.24 -4.11 8.75
C HIS A 87 -17.53 -3.67 8.07
N GLU A 88 -18.21 -2.64 8.58
CA GLU A 88 -19.37 -2.05 7.91
C GLU A 88 -19.01 -1.53 6.51
N ALA A 89 -17.87 -0.83 6.38
CA ALA A 89 -17.36 -0.32 5.11
C ALA A 89 -17.00 -1.46 4.15
N ILE A 90 -16.33 -2.50 4.63
CA ILE A 90 -15.92 -3.66 3.84
C ILE A 90 -17.15 -4.43 3.35
N ALA A 91 -18.13 -4.70 4.22
CA ALA A 91 -19.37 -5.38 3.86
C ALA A 91 -20.17 -4.57 2.83
N ALA A 92 -20.26 -3.25 2.99
CA ALA A 92 -20.91 -2.38 2.00
C ALA A 92 -20.15 -2.36 0.66
N GLY A 93 -18.83 -2.22 0.69
CA GLY A 93 -18.00 -2.25 -0.51
C GLY A 93 -18.07 -3.58 -1.27
N ALA A 94 -18.08 -4.70 -0.55
CA ALA A 94 -18.23 -6.02 -1.14
C ALA A 94 -19.55 -6.16 -1.91
N ARG A 95 -20.67 -5.70 -1.33
CA ARG A 95 -21.98 -5.63 -2.00
C ARG A 95 -21.96 -4.75 -3.24
N ASP A 96 -21.23 -3.64 -3.20
CA ASP A 96 -21.22 -2.63 -4.27
C ASP A 96 -20.19 -2.90 -5.38
N GLY A 97 -19.47 -4.03 -5.36
CA GLY A 97 -18.48 -4.29 -6.40
C GLY A 97 -17.08 -3.74 -6.13
N LEU A 98 -16.82 -3.14 -4.97
CA LEU A 98 -15.56 -2.47 -4.64
C LEU A 98 -14.50 -3.39 -4.03
N GLY A 99 -13.24 -2.99 -4.17
CA GLY A 99 -12.13 -3.50 -3.36
C GLY A 99 -12.06 -2.88 -1.96
N LEU A 100 -11.19 -3.38 -1.09
CA LEU A 100 -11.06 -2.91 0.30
C LEU A 100 -10.63 -1.44 0.34
N GLY A 101 -9.61 -1.07 -0.43
CA GLY A 101 -9.10 0.30 -0.43
C GLY A 101 -10.15 1.32 -0.89
N GLU A 102 -10.88 0.99 -1.96
CA GLU A 102 -11.99 1.83 -2.46
C GLU A 102 -13.15 1.91 -1.47
N ALA A 103 -13.53 0.79 -0.85
CA ALA A 103 -14.62 0.72 0.10
C ALA A 103 -14.37 1.61 1.32
N VAL A 104 -13.17 1.53 1.90
CA VAL A 104 -12.80 2.33 3.07
C VAL A 104 -12.53 3.78 2.70
N GLY A 105 -11.86 4.07 1.59
CA GLY A 105 -11.69 5.44 1.10
C GLY A 105 -13.03 6.16 0.89
N ARG A 106 -14.03 5.46 0.33
CA ARG A 106 -15.40 5.97 0.19
C ARG A 106 -16.10 6.17 1.53
N ARG A 107 -15.88 5.28 2.51
CA ARG A 107 -16.44 5.44 3.87
C ARG A 107 -15.86 6.67 4.56
N LEU A 108 -14.54 6.86 4.50
CA LEU A 108 -13.83 8.00 5.07
C LEU A 108 -14.29 9.32 4.45
N ALA A 109 -14.53 9.36 3.14
CA ALA A 109 -15.04 10.54 2.46
C ALA A 109 -16.45 10.99 2.92
N ALA A 110 -17.20 10.09 3.56
CA ALA A 110 -18.53 10.36 4.12
C ALA A 110 -18.51 10.62 5.64
N MET A 111 -17.32 10.74 6.25
CA MET A 111 -17.12 11.00 7.68
C MET A 111 -16.57 12.41 7.90
N ASP A 112 -16.87 12.98 9.05
CA ASP A 112 -16.17 14.17 9.54
C ASP A 112 -14.91 13.69 10.27
N LEU A 113 -13.74 13.93 9.67
CA LEU A 113 -12.46 13.38 10.10
C LEU A 113 -11.55 14.53 10.54
N PRO A 114 -11.13 14.59 11.82
CA PRO A 114 -10.29 15.68 12.31
C PRO A 114 -8.89 15.69 11.68
N HIS A 115 -8.47 14.56 11.10
CA HIS A 115 -7.14 14.36 10.51
C HIS A 115 -7.20 13.78 9.10
N ALA A 116 -8.20 14.21 8.31
CA ALA A 116 -8.43 13.77 6.94
C ALA A 116 -7.18 13.83 6.04
N GLU A 117 -6.30 14.81 6.26
CA GLU A 117 -5.04 15.03 5.52
C GLU A 117 -4.01 13.90 5.69
N MET A 118 -4.14 13.09 6.74
CA MET A 118 -3.22 11.99 7.01
C MET A 118 -3.60 10.68 6.28
N SER A 119 -4.81 10.58 5.74
CA SER A 119 -5.31 9.34 5.14
C SER A 119 -4.93 9.18 3.67
N LEU A 120 -4.19 8.11 3.38
CA LEU A 120 -3.85 7.64 2.04
C LEU A 120 -5.07 7.09 1.31
N LEU A 121 -6.00 6.43 2.02
CA LEU A 121 -7.22 5.89 1.43
C LEU A 121 -8.16 7.02 0.99
N LEU A 122 -8.33 8.05 1.83
CA LEU A 122 -9.11 9.23 1.48
C LEU A 122 -8.45 10.04 0.37
N ALA A 123 -7.13 10.26 0.43
CA ALA A 123 -6.40 10.93 -0.64
C ALA A 123 -6.52 10.18 -1.98
N GLY A 124 -6.39 8.85 -1.96
CA GLY A 124 -6.60 8.00 -3.12
C GLY A 124 -7.99 8.13 -3.73
N HIS A 125 -9.02 8.09 -2.88
CA HIS A 125 -10.40 8.30 -3.29
C HIS A 125 -10.61 9.69 -3.92
N ARG A 126 -10.12 10.75 -3.28
CA ARG A 126 -10.24 12.14 -3.75
C ARG A 126 -9.55 12.37 -5.09
N LEU A 127 -8.35 11.83 -5.26
CA LEU A 127 -7.49 12.06 -6.42
C LEU A 127 -7.72 11.06 -7.57
N GLY A 128 -8.54 10.02 -7.34
CA GLY A 128 -8.71 8.92 -8.29
C GLY A 128 -7.46 8.04 -8.45
N VAL A 129 -6.51 8.12 -7.51
CA VAL A 129 -5.31 7.28 -7.49
C VAL A 129 -5.69 5.90 -6.92
N PRO A 130 -5.43 4.79 -7.63
CA PRO A 130 -5.72 3.46 -7.11
C PRO A 130 -4.97 3.19 -5.79
N VAL A 131 -5.72 2.88 -4.74
CA VAL A 131 -5.18 2.39 -3.46
C VAL A 131 -5.79 1.01 -3.21
N THR A 132 -4.95 -0.02 -3.13
CA THR A 132 -5.39 -1.41 -2.91
C THR A 132 -4.89 -1.94 -1.57
N VAL A 133 -5.68 -2.80 -0.93
CA VAL A 133 -5.34 -3.41 0.36
C VAL A 133 -5.30 -4.93 0.22
N HIS A 134 -4.21 -5.54 0.67
CA HIS A 134 -3.98 -6.97 0.58
C HIS A 134 -3.86 -7.56 1.99
N VAL A 135 -4.97 -8.12 2.47
CA VAL A 135 -5.05 -8.69 3.82
C VAL A 135 -4.41 -10.08 3.89
N ALA A 136 -3.83 -10.37 5.05
CA ALA A 136 -3.45 -11.71 5.46
C ALA A 136 -4.45 -12.17 6.52
N LEU A 137 -5.39 -13.02 6.10
CA LEU A 137 -6.44 -13.55 6.99
C LEU A 137 -5.82 -14.20 8.22
N GLY A 138 -6.24 -13.76 9.41
CA GLY A 138 -5.72 -14.19 10.70
C GLY A 138 -4.45 -13.47 11.18
N ALA A 139 -3.83 -12.63 10.37
CA ALA A 139 -2.70 -11.78 10.78
C ALA A 139 -3.10 -10.33 11.07
N ASP A 140 -4.05 -9.77 10.30
CA ASP A 140 -4.52 -8.40 10.53
C ASP A 140 -5.57 -8.36 11.66
N ILE A 141 -5.43 -7.40 12.58
CA ILE A 141 -6.16 -7.41 13.86
C ILE A 141 -7.68 -7.33 13.73
N ILE A 142 -8.18 -6.68 12.67
CA ILE A 142 -9.63 -6.56 12.45
C ILE A 142 -10.30 -7.93 12.19
N HIS A 143 -9.55 -8.98 11.85
CA HIS A 143 -10.14 -10.31 11.64
C HIS A 143 -10.61 -11.00 12.92
N MET A 144 -10.23 -10.52 14.10
CA MET A 144 -10.70 -11.06 15.39
C MET A 144 -12.03 -10.45 15.84
N HIS A 145 -12.46 -9.36 15.20
CA HIS A 145 -13.66 -8.63 15.59
C HIS A 145 -14.94 -9.43 15.27
N PRO A 146 -15.95 -9.49 16.17
CA PRO A 146 -17.18 -10.29 15.96
C PRO A 146 -17.98 -9.92 14.70
N ALA A 147 -17.83 -8.69 14.21
CA ALA A 147 -18.49 -8.21 12.99
C ALA A 147 -17.80 -8.65 11.69
N VAL A 148 -16.72 -9.44 11.75
CA VAL A 148 -16.00 -9.88 10.55
C VAL A 148 -16.89 -10.74 9.65
N ASP A 149 -17.02 -10.31 8.39
CA ASP A 149 -17.56 -11.14 7.31
C ASP A 149 -16.39 -11.60 6.43
N GLY A 150 -15.95 -12.84 6.63
CA GLY A 150 -14.83 -13.41 5.88
C GLY A 150 -15.09 -13.50 4.37
N ALA A 151 -16.35 -13.65 3.94
CA ALA A 151 -16.70 -13.66 2.53
C ALA A 151 -16.56 -12.26 1.92
N ALA A 152 -17.02 -11.22 2.64
CA ALA A 152 -16.85 -9.83 2.22
C ALA A 152 -15.36 -9.43 2.15
N VAL A 153 -14.58 -9.76 3.19
CA VAL A 153 -13.12 -9.50 3.22
C VAL A 153 -12.42 -10.19 2.06
N GLY A 154 -12.69 -11.48 1.84
CA GLY A 154 -12.08 -12.24 0.74
C GLY A 154 -12.45 -11.69 -0.63
N ALA A 155 -13.73 -11.35 -0.85
CA ALA A 155 -14.20 -10.78 -2.11
C ALA A 155 -13.57 -9.41 -2.40
N ALA A 156 -13.55 -8.51 -1.42
CA ALA A 156 -12.98 -7.18 -1.57
C ALA A 156 -11.45 -7.21 -1.75
N SER A 157 -10.74 -8.03 -0.98
CA SER A 157 -9.28 -8.22 -1.13
C SER A 157 -8.91 -8.81 -2.49
N HIS A 158 -9.70 -9.76 -3.00
CA HIS A 158 -9.48 -10.32 -4.33
C HIS A 158 -9.70 -9.29 -5.45
N ARG A 159 -10.71 -8.42 -5.33
CA ARG A 159 -10.91 -7.31 -6.27
C ARG A 159 -9.74 -6.34 -6.26
N ASP A 160 -9.22 -6.01 -5.08
CA ASP A 160 -8.01 -5.21 -4.94
C ASP A 160 -6.80 -5.86 -5.60
N PHE A 161 -6.65 -7.19 -5.51
CA PHE A 161 -5.62 -7.91 -6.25
C PHE A 161 -5.79 -7.77 -7.77
N LEU A 162 -7.00 -7.91 -8.31
CA LEU A 162 -7.27 -7.74 -9.74
C LEU A 162 -7.01 -6.31 -10.20
N ARG A 163 -7.40 -5.31 -9.40
CA ARG A 163 -7.13 -3.90 -9.67
C ARG A 163 -5.64 -3.60 -9.67
N PHE A 164 -4.92 -4.12 -8.67
CA PHE A 164 -3.47 -4.00 -8.60
C PHE A 164 -2.79 -4.68 -9.79
N ALA A 165 -3.24 -5.87 -10.21
CA ALA A 165 -2.76 -6.50 -11.44
C ALA A 165 -3.00 -5.61 -12.68
N GLY A 166 -4.14 -4.93 -12.78
CA GLY A 166 -4.40 -3.93 -13.82
C GLY A 166 -3.37 -2.79 -13.83
N VAL A 167 -2.97 -2.29 -12.65
CA VAL A 167 -1.87 -1.31 -12.52
C VAL A 167 -0.54 -1.90 -12.99
N ILE A 168 -0.21 -3.13 -12.56
CA ILE A 168 1.04 -3.80 -12.92
C ILE A 168 1.12 -4.12 -14.42
N ALA A 169 -0.01 -4.31 -15.09
CA ALA A 169 -0.06 -4.51 -16.55
C ALA A 169 0.49 -3.31 -17.34
N ALA A 170 0.50 -2.11 -16.74
CA ALA A 170 1.05 -0.88 -17.33
C ALA A 170 2.49 -0.57 -16.89
N LEU A 171 3.15 -1.45 -16.12
CA LEU A 171 4.43 -1.17 -15.45
C LEU A 171 5.64 -1.10 -16.39
N GLU A 172 5.52 -1.43 -17.68
CA GLU A 172 6.63 -1.30 -18.63
C GLU A 172 7.14 0.15 -18.72
N GLY A 173 8.44 0.33 -18.50
CA GLY A 173 9.10 1.63 -18.36
C GLY A 173 8.80 2.34 -17.03
N GLY A 174 8.07 1.71 -16.12
CA GLY A 174 7.67 2.26 -14.82
C GLY A 174 8.57 1.85 -13.65
N VAL A 175 8.12 2.18 -12.45
CA VAL A 175 8.82 1.89 -11.19
C VAL A 175 7.88 1.24 -10.18
N TYR A 176 8.35 0.17 -9.51
CA TYR A 176 7.70 -0.40 -8.33
C TYR A 176 8.60 -0.27 -7.10
N LEU A 177 8.11 0.38 -6.05
CA LEU A 177 8.79 0.51 -4.77
C LEU A 177 8.11 -0.37 -3.72
N ASN A 178 8.86 -1.26 -3.06
CA ASN A 178 8.44 -2.02 -1.90
C ASN A 178 9.02 -1.37 -0.65
N VAL A 179 8.19 -0.82 0.23
CA VAL A 179 8.61 -0.04 1.41
C VAL A 179 8.03 -0.67 2.68
N GLY A 180 8.89 -1.27 3.50
CA GLY A 180 8.49 -1.78 4.82
C GLY A 180 7.53 -2.97 4.80
N SER A 181 7.54 -3.78 3.73
CA SER A 181 6.78 -5.03 3.66
C SER A 181 7.70 -6.20 3.32
N ALA A 182 7.93 -7.07 4.30
CA ALA A 182 8.83 -8.22 4.15
C ALA A 182 8.19 -9.42 3.44
N VAL A 183 6.86 -9.53 3.42
CA VAL A 183 6.15 -10.72 2.92
C VAL A 183 5.00 -10.36 1.99
N ILE A 184 3.98 -9.65 2.49
CA ILE A 184 2.70 -9.50 1.78
C ILE A 184 2.88 -8.78 0.44
N MET A 185 3.48 -7.59 0.42
CA MET A 185 3.65 -6.83 -0.81
C MET A 185 4.60 -7.50 -1.82
N PRO A 186 5.77 -8.08 -1.40
CA PRO A 186 6.59 -8.89 -2.31
C PRO A 186 5.83 -10.06 -2.96
N GLU A 187 5.00 -10.77 -2.19
CA GLU A 187 4.23 -11.88 -2.72
C GLU A 187 3.12 -11.39 -3.67
N VAL A 188 2.35 -10.37 -3.29
CA VAL A 188 1.31 -9.78 -4.14
C VAL A 188 1.89 -9.28 -5.46
N PHE A 189 3.01 -8.54 -5.41
CA PHE A 189 3.69 -8.01 -6.58
C PHE A 189 4.09 -9.10 -7.58
N VAL A 190 4.80 -10.14 -7.12
CA VAL A 190 5.27 -11.17 -8.04
C VAL A 190 4.11 -11.99 -8.64
N LYS A 191 2.98 -12.14 -7.93
CA LYS A 191 1.78 -12.82 -8.43
C LYS A 191 1.06 -11.97 -9.47
N ALA A 192 0.90 -10.68 -9.21
CA ALA A 192 0.35 -9.72 -10.17
C ALA A 192 1.21 -9.68 -11.45
N LEU A 193 2.54 -9.60 -11.31
CA LEU A 193 3.45 -9.61 -12.45
C LEU A 193 3.37 -10.92 -13.25
N SER A 194 3.31 -12.06 -12.57
CA SER A 194 3.14 -13.38 -13.20
C SER A 194 1.82 -13.45 -13.99
N LEU A 195 0.73 -12.97 -13.39
CA LEU A 195 -0.59 -12.94 -14.02
C LEU A 195 -0.59 -12.07 -15.29
N VAL A 196 -0.11 -10.83 -15.23
CA VAL A 196 -0.16 -9.93 -16.38
C VAL A 196 0.74 -10.39 -17.53
N ARG A 197 1.90 -10.99 -17.22
CA ARG A 197 2.76 -11.61 -18.25
C ARG A 197 2.07 -12.82 -18.89
N ASN A 198 1.39 -13.65 -18.11
CA ASN A 198 0.62 -14.78 -18.62
C ASN A 198 -0.55 -14.33 -19.53
N LEU A 199 -1.12 -13.15 -19.27
CA LEU A 199 -2.15 -12.53 -20.10
C LEU A 199 -1.59 -11.81 -21.34
N GLY A 200 -0.28 -11.84 -21.56
CA GLY A 200 0.37 -11.29 -22.76
C GLY A 200 0.81 -9.83 -22.66
N HIS A 201 0.70 -9.19 -21.50
CA HIS A 201 1.22 -7.84 -21.31
C HIS A 201 2.76 -7.84 -21.34
N GLU A 202 3.35 -6.95 -22.14
CA GLU A 202 4.81 -6.77 -22.17
C GLU A 202 5.24 -5.95 -20.96
N VAL A 203 5.60 -6.64 -19.87
CA VAL A 203 6.14 -6.03 -18.63
C VAL A 203 7.50 -6.67 -18.32
N ARG A 204 8.56 -6.16 -18.92
CA ARG A 204 9.93 -6.73 -18.88
C ARG A 204 10.97 -5.73 -18.40
N ARG A 205 10.88 -4.45 -18.83
CA ARG A 205 11.85 -3.40 -18.51
C ARG A 205 11.20 -2.39 -17.58
N PHE A 206 11.43 -2.55 -16.30
CA PHE A 206 10.97 -1.64 -15.25
C PHE A 206 11.98 -1.60 -14.11
N THR A 207 11.89 -0.56 -13.30
CA THR A 207 12.75 -0.43 -12.11
C THR A 207 12.01 -0.97 -10.88
N THR A 208 12.71 -1.71 -10.03
CA THR A 208 12.20 -2.09 -8.71
C THR A 208 13.11 -1.58 -7.61
N VAL A 209 12.51 -1.29 -6.46
CA VAL A 209 13.26 -0.86 -5.28
C VAL A 209 12.69 -1.56 -4.05
N ASN A 210 13.56 -2.10 -3.20
CA ASN A 210 13.20 -2.50 -1.84
C ASN A 210 13.80 -1.52 -0.82
N LEU A 211 12.98 -0.95 0.06
CA LEU A 211 13.38 -0.12 1.19
C LEU A 211 12.91 -0.77 2.49
N ASP A 212 13.85 -1.21 3.33
CA ASP A 212 13.53 -1.85 4.61
C ASP A 212 14.66 -1.68 5.64
N PHE A 213 14.37 -1.88 6.93
CA PHE A 213 15.38 -1.81 7.99
C PHE A 213 16.44 -2.91 7.84
N ILE A 214 16.02 -4.06 7.31
CA ILE A 214 16.85 -5.23 7.07
C ILE A 214 16.50 -5.89 5.73
N GLN A 215 17.47 -6.51 5.07
CA GLN A 215 17.24 -7.17 3.79
C GLN A 215 16.73 -8.59 3.98
N HIS A 216 15.45 -8.81 3.70
CA HIS A 216 14.82 -10.12 3.76
C HIS A 216 14.96 -10.90 2.43
N TYR A 217 14.89 -12.23 2.52
CA TYR A 217 14.91 -13.12 1.35
C TYR A 217 13.81 -12.78 0.34
N ARG A 218 12.55 -12.60 0.78
CA ARG A 218 11.41 -12.42 -0.13
C ARG A 218 11.49 -11.11 -0.91
N PRO A 219 11.69 -9.92 -0.33
CA PRO A 219 11.85 -8.70 -1.11
C PRO A 219 13.09 -8.77 -2.03
N ARG A 220 14.22 -9.31 -1.54
CA ARG A 220 15.41 -9.48 -2.38
C ARG A 220 15.13 -10.32 -3.62
N VAL A 221 14.44 -11.45 -3.47
CA VAL A 221 14.23 -12.40 -4.57
C VAL A 221 13.01 -12.05 -5.42
N ASN A 222 11.89 -11.70 -4.78
CA ASN A 222 10.58 -11.52 -5.42
C ASN A 222 10.28 -10.07 -5.82
N VAL A 223 11.09 -9.09 -5.39
CA VAL A 223 11.01 -7.69 -5.87
C VAL A 223 12.25 -7.34 -6.67
N VAL A 224 13.44 -7.46 -6.07
CA VAL A 224 14.67 -6.89 -6.64
C VAL A 224 15.27 -7.74 -7.76
N GLN A 225 15.29 -9.07 -7.62
CA GLN A 225 16.01 -9.97 -8.53
C GLN A 225 15.14 -10.57 -9.65
N ARG A 226 14.26 -11.53 -9.34
CA ARG A 226 13.52 -12.28 -10.38
C ARG A 226 12.67 -11.39 -11.31
N PRO A 227 11.97 -10.36 -10.81
CA PRO A 227 11.12 -9.52 -11.66
C PRO A 227 11.88 -8.79 -12.78
N THR A 228 13.12 -8.39 -12.51
CA THR A 228 13.94 -7.49 -13.35
C THR A 228 14.92 -8.22 -14.26
N GLN A 229 15.08 -9.54 -14.12
CA GLN A 229 16.02 -10.36 -14.93
C GLN A 229 15.86 -10.23 -16.45
N GLN A 230 14.68 -9.81 -16.94
CA GLN A 230 14.37 -9.70 -18.36
C GLN A 230 14.62 -8.30 -18.95
N GLY A 231 15.43 -7.46 -18.28
CA GLY A 231 15.86 -6.15 -18.78
C GLY A 231 15.51 -4.95 -17.90
N GLY A 232 15.05 -5.19 -16.67
CA GLY A 232 14.84 -4.16 -15.66
C GLY A 232 16.05 -3.95 -14.76
N GLU A 233 15.92 -3.06 -13.78
CA GLU A 233 16.92 -2.82 -12.75
C GLU A 233 16.30 -2.93 -11.36
N GLY A 234 16.99 -3.61 -10.44
CA GLY A 234 16.57 -3.77 -9.06
C GLY A 234 17.53 -3.09 -8.09
N TYR A 235 16.97 -2.34 -7.14
CA TYR A 235 17.72 -1.65 -6.09
C TYR A 235 17.28 -2.15 -4.70
N ALA A 236 18.21 -2.25 -3.77
CA ALA A 236 17.93 -2.55 -2.37
C ALA A 236 18.60 -1.50 -1.49
N LEU A 237 17.80 -0.84 -0.66
CA LEU A 237 18.26 0.17 0.29
C LEU A 237 17.89 -0.29 1.71
N THR A 238 18.86 -0.18 2.61
CA THR A 238 18.71 -0.57 4.02
C THR A 238 18.78 0.68 4.88
N GLY A 239 17.77 0.92 5.71
CA GLY A 239 17.74 2.06 6.61
C GLY A 239 16.34 2.36 7.12
N HIS A 240 16.25 3.33 8.03
CA HIS A 240 14.98 3.74 8.62
C HIS A 240 14.07 4.45 7.61
N HIS A 241 12.78 4.09 7.57
CA HIS A 241 11.82 4.69 6.62
C HIS A 241 11.69 6.19 6.85
N GLU A 242 11.75 6.62 8.12
CA GLU A 242 11.72 7.99 8.62
C GLU A 242 12.86 8.86 8.08
N ILE A 243 13.92 8.24 7.56
CA ILE A 243 15.06 8.93 6.94
C ILE A 243 15.03 8.72 5.44
N MET A 244 14.92 7.46 5.00
CA MET A 244 15.08 7.08 3.61
C MET A 244 13.94 7.59 2.72
N LEU A 245 12.70 7.55 3.21
CA LEU A 245 11.54 7.95 2.43
C LEU A 245 11.45 9.48 2.28
N PRO A 246 11.64 10.31 3.32
CA PRO A 246 11.71 11.76 3.15
C PRO A 246 12.83 12.21 2.20
N LEU A 247 14.03 11.62 2.31
CA LEU A 247 15.14 11.93 1.40
C LEU A 247 14.82 11.55 -0.05
N LEU A 248 14.18 10.39 -0.27
CA LEU A 248 13.73 9.98 -1.58
C LEU A 248 12.68 10.94 -2.15
N CYS A 249 11.68 11.31 -1.35
CA CYS A 249 10.63 12.24 -1.75
C CYS A 249 11.23 13.59 -2.15
N ALA A 250 12.07 14.18 -1.28
CA ALA A 250 12.74 15.45 -1.53
C ALA A 250 13.57 15.41 -2.83
N ALA A 251 14.40 14.36 -3.01
CA ALA A 251 15.24 14.24 -4.20
C ALA A 251 14.44 14.04 -5.50
N VAL A 252 13.30 13.35 -5.44
CA VAL A 252 12.41 13.18 -6.60
C VAL A 252 11.72 14.50 -6.95
N LEU A 253 11.22 15.22 -5.94
CA LEU A 253 10.53 16.50 -6.13
C LEU A 253 11.49 17.59 -6.63
N GLU A 254 12.73 17.61 -6.17
CA GLU A 254 13.76 18.52 -6.68
C GLU A 254 14.08 18.24 -8.16
N ALA A 255 14.04 16.98 -8.58
CA ALA A 255 14.39 16.56 -9.94
C ALA A 255 13.20 16.58 -10.94
N LEU A 256 11.95 16.70 -10.46
CA LEU A 256 10.72 16.85 -11.25
C LEU A 256 10.23 18.31 -11.16
N PRO A 257 10.78 19.22 -12.00
CA PRO A 257 10.26 20.58 -12.13
C PRO A 257 8.90 20.62 -12.81
#